data_AF-A0A4Q2REU9-F1
#
_entry.id   AF-A0A4Q2REU9-F1
#
_cell.length_a   1.000
_cell.length_b   1.000
_cell.length_c   1.000
_cell.angle_alpha   90.00
_cell.angle_beta   90.00
_cell.angle_gamma   90.00
#
_symmetry.space_group_name_H-M   'P 1'
#
loop_
_entity.id
_entity.type
_entity.pdbx_description
1 polymer ?
#
loop_
_entity_poly.entity_id
_entity_poly.type
_entity_poly.pdbx_seq_one_letter_code
_entity_poly.pdbx_strand_id
1 'polypeptide(L)'
;MTTIALEALDLAALLCSRVCHDVISPVGAIVNGLEVLDEEKDPEMRTFALDLVKKSATMASAKLQFCRLAFGAAGSAGASIDTGDAETVTRGLFGDDKIKLDWRAPRILMPKNKVKLILNLCLIAAGTIPRGGTMSVDVEGQGDEAAVRILAKGNYARVPAGIAALLAGTPEHGNVDAHAIQPFFTGLVAREVGMVVAVRSEPEGIVIEARPVVAEAAVAGEDTLDDAAGTALDHAAGTALDDAAGAALDLADQMRTAAASDAPLSRFNAA
;
A
#
# COMPACT_ATOMS: atom_id res chain seq x y z
N MET A 1 -12.11 -10.39 -12.19
CA MET A 1 -12.89 -9.96 -11.00
C MET A 1 -13.06 -8.45 -11.09
N THR A 2 -14.28 -7.96 -10.96
CA THR A 2 -14.57 -6.51 -11.04
C THR A 2 -14.09 -5.82 -9.77
N THR A 3 -13.29 -4.77 -9.90
CA THR A 3 -12.87 -3.93 -8.78
C THR A 3 -14.05 -3.15 -8.23
N ILE A 4 -14.16 -3.05 -6.92
CA ILE A 4 -15.20 -2.28 -6.25
C ILE A 4 -14.78 -0.82 -6.18
N ALA A 5 -15.67 0.08 -6.57
CA ALA A 5 -15.55 1.50 -6.32
C ALA A 5 -16.41 1.86 -5.10
N LEU A 6 -15.79 2.46 -4.08
CA LEU A 6 -16.54 3.08 -2.99
C LEU A 6 -17.03 4.45 -3.47
N GLU A 7 -18.25 4.81 -3.06
CA GLU A 7 -18.75 6.16 -3.23
C GLU A 7 -17.83 7.16 -2.51
N ALA A 8 -17.67 8.35 -3.08
CA ALA A 8 -16.71 9.33 -2.57
C ALA A 8 -16.96 9.71 -1.10
N LEU A 9 -18.23 9.77 -0.69
CA LEU A 9 -18.62 10.06 0.69
C LEU A 9 -18.24 8.93 1.64
N ASP A 10 -18.40 7.67 1.24
CA ASP A 10 -18.07 6.51 2.07
C ASP A 10 -16.55 6.37 2.23
N LEU A 11 -15.80 6.57 1.14
CA LEU A 11 -14.33 6.61 1.17
C LEU A 11 -13.84 7.70 2.13
N ALA A 12 -14.40 8.92 2.02
CA ALA A 12 -14.04 10.02 2.91
C ALA A 12 -14.38 9.72 4.38
N ALA A 13 -15.58 9.18 4.64
CA ALA A 13 -16.01 8.83 5.99
C ALA A 13 -15.13 7.76 6.63
N LEU A 14 -14.78 6.69 5.91
CA LEU A 14 -13.93 5.62 6.40
C LEU A 14 -12.49 6.09 6.67
N LEU A 15 -11.94 6.94 5.79
CA LEU A 15 -10.61 7.54 6.00
C LEU A 15 -10.60 8.49 7.21
N CYS A 16 -11.62 9.33 7.36
CA CYS A 16 -11.79 10.18 8.55
C CYS A 16 -11.91 9.33 9.83
N SER A 17 -12.73 8.28 9.81
CA SER A 17 -12.87 7.36 10.94
C SER A 17 -11.54 6.73 11.31
N ARG A 18 -10.73 6.31 10.32
CA ARG A 18 -9.41 5.73 10.56
C ARG A 18 -8.44 6.71 11.23
N VAL A 19 -8.34 7.92 10.69
CA VAL A 19 -7.44 8.96 11.24
C VAL A 19 -7.88 9.35 12.66
N CYS A 20 -9.19 9.55 12.88
CA CYS A 20 -9.73 9.85 14.20
C CYS A 20 -9.42 8.72 15.20
N HIS A 21 -9.71 7.46 14.84
CA HIS A 21 -9.42 6.30 15.68
C HIS A 21 -7.95 6.27 16.14
N ASP A 22 -7.00 6.48 15.22
CA ASP A 22 -5.59 6.36 15.53
C ASP A 22 -5.09 7.47 16.47
N VAL A 23 -5.72 8.65 16.45
CA VAL A 23 -5.34 9.84 17.22
C VAL A 23 -6.11 9.96 18.55
N ILE A 24 -7.34 9.45 18.63
CA ILE A 24 -8.18 9.54 19.85
C ILE A 24 -7.48 8.96 21.08
N SER A 25 -6.82 7.80 20.94
CA SER A 25 -6.17 7.13 22.08
C SER A 25 -5.08 7.97 22.75
N PRO A 26 -4.04 8.48 22.05
CA PRO A 26 -3.05 9.33 22.69
C PRO A 26 -3.64 10.67 23.17
N VAL A 27 -4.65 11.24 22.50
CA VAL A 27 -5.31 12.46 22.99
C VAL A 27 -6.05 12.20 24.31
N GLY A 28 -6.78 11.09 24.43
CA GLY A 28 -7.44 10.70 25.68
C GLY A 28 -6.44 10.49 26.83
N ALA A 29 -5.29 9.88 26.55
CA ALA A 29 -4.24 9.69 27.55
C ALA A 29 -3.63 11.01 28.06
N ILE A 30 -3.58 12.06 27.22
CA ILE A 30 -3.19 13.41 27.64
C ILE A 30 -4.21 13.97 28.63
N VAL A 31 -5.51 13.89 28.31
CA VAL A 31 -6.59 14.39 29.17
C VAL A 31 -6.54 13.68 30.52
N ASN A 32 -6.49 12.35 30.53
CA ASN A 32 -6.40 11.56 31.76
C ASN A 32 -5.17 11.92 32.61
N GLY A 33 -4.02 12.16 31.96
CA GLY A 33 -2.80 12.57 32.66
C GLY A 33 -2.93 13.97 33.29
N LEU A 34 -3.63 14.90 32.64
CA LEU A 34 -3.91 16.23 33.19
C LEU A 34 -4.89 16.16 34.37
N GLU A 35 -5.94 15.33 34.28
CA GLU A 35 -6.88 15.10 35.38
C GLU A 35 -6.16 14.58 36.64
N VAL A 36 -5.25 13.62 36.48
CA VAL A 36 -4.42 13.13 37.59
C VAL A 36 -3.55 14.25 38.19
N LEU A 37 -3.03 15.17 37.37
CA LEU A 37 -2.18 16.26 37.86
C LEU A 37 -2.93 17.31 38.68
N ASP A 38 -4.23 17.49 38.43
CA ASP A 38 -5.09 18.43 39.13
C ASP A 38 -5.54 17.90 40.49
N GLU A 39 -5.79 16.59 40.59
CA GLU A 39 -6.33 15.94 41.80
C GLU A 39 -5.24 15.38 42.73
N GLU A 40 -4.14 14.91 42.17
CA GLU A 40 -3.11 14.18 42.91
C GLU A 40 -2.09 15.12 43.58
N LYS A 41 -1.70 14.79 44.81
CA LYS A 41 -0.70 15.55 45.60
C LYS A 41 0.60 14.80 45.75
N ASP A 42 0.60 13.49 45.57
CA ASP A 42 1.80 12.67 45.63
C ASP A 42 2.80 13.05 44.52
N PRO A 43 4.04 13.44 44.86
CA PRO A 43 5.03 13.88 43.86
C PRO A 43 5.40 12.81 42.83
N GLU A 44 5.40 11.52 43.21
CA GLU A 44 5.77 10.43 42.31
C GLU A 44 4.67 10.19 41.27
N MET A 45 3.41 10.10 41.70
CA MET A 45 2.27 9.95 40.80
C MET A 45 2.10 11.14 39.86
N ARG A 46 2.35 12.37 40.34
CA ARG A 46 2.37 13.55 39.47
C ARG A 46 3.49 13.49 38.43
N THR A 47 4.68 13.00 38.81
CA THR A 47 5.78 12.81 37.85
C THR A 47 5.41 11.79 36.78
N PHE A 48 4.80 10.67 37.16
CA PHE A 48 4.29 9.68 36.23
C PHE A 48 3.23 10.26 35.27
N ALA A 49 2.28 11.04 35.79
CA ALA A 49 1.25 11.68 34.98
C ALA A 49 1.83 12.68 33.98
N LEU A 50 2.82 13.49 34.38
CA LEU A 50 3.55 14.37 33.45
C LEU A 50 4.26 13.59 32.35
N ASP A 51 4.88 12.46 32.68
CA ASP A 51 5.55 11.61 31.69
C ASP A 51 4.55 10.94 30.74
N LEU A 52 3.37 10.54 31.23
CA LEU A 52 2.27 10.05 30.40
C LEU A 52 1.80 11.13 29.42
N VAL A 53 1.60 12.36 29.89
CA VAL A 53 1.20 13.51 29.04
C VAL A 53 2.25 13.74 27.95
N LYS A 54 3.54 13.82 28.31
CA LYS A 54 4.63 14.03 27.34
C LYS A 54 4.70 12.93 26.29
N LYS A 55 4.66 11.66 26.70
CA LYS A 55 4.70 10.51 25.78
C LYS A 55 3.50 10.51 24.84
N SER A 56 2.31 10.76 25.38
CA SER A 56 1.06 10.78 24.62
C SER A 56 1.01 11.96 23.63
N ALA A 57 1.48 13.14 24.02
CA ALA A 57 1.60 14.30 23.13
C ALA A 57 2.58 14.05 21.97
N THR A 58 3.73 13.45 22.25
CA THR A 58 4.69 13.04 21.21
C THR A 58 4.07 12.03 20.25
N MET A 59 3.38 11.02 20.76
CA MET A 59 2.69 10.01 19.95
C MET A 59 1.58 10.63 19.08
N ALA A 60 0.73 11.50 19.65
CA ALA A 60 -0.32 12.19 18.91
C ALA A 60 0.27 13.04 17.77
N SER A 61 1.32 13.80 18.05
CA SER A 61 2.02 14.63 17.07
C SER A 61 2.60 13.77 15.93
N ALA A 62 3.31 12.70 16.25
CA ALA A 62 3.88 11.79 15.26
C ALA A 62 2.81 11.16 14.36
N LYS A 63 1.71 10.68 14.94
CA LYS A 63 0.58 10.12 14.18
C LYS A 63 -0.06 11.16 13.26
N LEU A 64 -0.28 12.39 13.73
CA LEU A 64 -0.83 13.47 12.92
C LEU A 64 0.09 13.85 11.76
N GLN A 65 1.39 13.98 12.03
CA GLN A 65 2.39 14.29 10.99
C GLN A 65 2.43 13.20 9.93
N PHE A 66 2.42 11.93 10.33
CA PHE A 66 2.34 10.80 9.40
C PHE A 66 1.04 10.82 8.59
N CYS A 67 -0.12 10.93 9.25
CA CYS A 67 -1.42 10.94 8.59
C CYS A 67 -1.56 12.08 7.57
N ARG A 68 -0.95 13.24 7.84
CA ARG A 68 -0.95 14.38 6.94
C ARG A 68 -0.32 14.06 5.58
N LEU A 69 0.73 13.25 5.54
CA LEU A 69 1.40 12.83 4.29
C LEU A 69 0.76 11.55 3.72
N ALA A 70 0.45 10.58 4.56
CA ALA A 70 -0.05 9.26 4.15
C ALA A 70 -1.51 9.26 3.68
N PHE A 71 -2.34 10.18 4.18
CA PHE A 71 -3.77 10.25 3.81
C PHE A 71 -4.14 11.62 3.26
N GLY A 72 -3.59 12.69 3.83
CA GLY A 72 -3.92 14.07 3.49
C GLY A 72 -3.54 14.53 2.07
N ALA A 73 -4.03 15.71 1.71
CA ALA A 73 -3.71 16.41 0.47
C ALA A 73 -2.47 17.30 0.66
N ALA A 74 -1.32 16.71 0.99
CA ALA A 74 -0.07 17.46 1.09
C ALA A 74 0.32 18.03 -0.29
N GLY A 75 0.22 19.36 -0.45
CA GLY A 75 0.56 20.09 -1.67
C GLY A 75 -0.53 20.13 -2.76
N SER A 76 -0.34 20.99 -3.77
CA SER A 76 -1.23 21.14 -4.94
C SER A 76 -1.17 19.93 -5.89
N ALA A 77 -2.00 19.93 -6.93
CA ALA A 77 -1.86 18.96 -8.04
C ALA A 77 -0.45 19.04 -8.63
N GLY A 78 0.18 17.89 -8.89
CA GLY A 78 1.56 17.81 -9.39
C GLY A 78 2.66 18.14 -8.36
N ALA A 79 2.33 18.33 -7.08
CA ALA A 79 3.35 18.58 -6.06
C ALA A 79 4.24 17.35 -5.82
N SER A 80 5.52 17.63 -5.55
CA SER A 80 6.51 16.65 -5.10
C SER A 80 6.77 16.82 -3.60
N ILE A 81 7.12 15.71 -2.95
CA ILE A 81 7.47 15.64 -1.53
C ILE A 81 8.91 15.12 -1.41
N ASP A 82 9.69 15.68 -0.48
CA ASP A 82 11.02 15.18 -0.14
C ASP A 82 10.87 13.79 0.53
N THR A 83 11.51 12.76 -0.03
CA THR A 83 11.51 11.42 0.57
C THR A 83 12.14 11.39 1.97
N GLY A 84 12.96 12.37 2.32
CA GLY A 84 13.44 12.58 3.70
C GLY A 84 12.35 13.02 4.68
N ASP A 85 11.31 13.73 4.22
CA ASP A 85 10.14 14.03 5.06
C ASP A 85 9.34 12.74 5.31
N ALA A 86 9.24 11.87 4.29
CA ALA A 86 8.60 10.56 4.41
C ALA A 86 9.33 9.67 5.42
N GLU A 87 10.66 9.63 5.35
CA GLU A 87 11.50 8.95 6.35
C GLU A 87 11.24 9.50 7.75
N THR A 88 11.28 10.83 7.90
CA THR A 88 11.13 11.51 9.19
C THR A 88 9.80 11.16 9.85
N VAL A 89 8.69 11.23 9.11
CA VAL A 89 7.37 10.89 9.68
C VAL A 89 7.22 9.39 9.94
N THR A 90 7.86 8.53 9.14
CA THR A 90 7.84 7.08 9.35
C THR A 90 8.62 6.69 10.61
N ARG A 91 9.80 7.30 10.80
CA ARG A 91 10.58 7.17 12.04
C ARG A 91 9.84 7.73 13.24
N GLY A 92 9.16 8.87 13.09
CA GLY A 92 8.32 9.43 14.15
C GLY A 92 7.17 8.51 14.53
N LEU A 93 6.50 7.89 13.55
CA LEU A 93 5.37 6.99 13.78
C LEU A 93 5.79 5.71 14.51
N PHE A 94 6.88 5.08 14.08
CA PHE A 94 7.38 3.85 14.69
C PHE A 94 8.32 4.10 15.88
N GLY A 95 8.77 5.34 16.09
CA GLY A 95 9.61 5.76 17.21
C GLY A 95 10.76 4.80 17.53
N ASP A 96 11.02 4.66 18.83
CA ASP A 96 11.80 3.56 19.43
C ASP A 96 10.90 2.36 19.80
N ASP A 97 9.76 2.16 19.11
CA ASP A 97 8.89 1.01 19.34
C ASP A 97 9.60 -0.31 18.95
N LYS A 98 8.82 -1.39 19.01
CA LYS A 98 9.19 -2.74 18.61
C LYS A 98 9.73 -2.86 17.17
N ILE A 99 9.59 -1.87 16.30
CA ILE A 99 10.01 -1.92 14.89
C ILE A 99 11.24 -1.03 14.67
N LYS A 100 12.37 -1.64 14.31
CA LYS A 100 13.57 -0.93 13.87
C LYS A 100 13.47 -0.62 12.37
N LEU A 101 13.47 0.67 12.03
CA LEU A 101 13.39 1.13 10.64
C LEU A 101 14.78 1.31 10.01
N ASP A 102 15.02 0.57 8.94
CA ASP A 102 16.16 0.67 8.05
C ASP A 102 15.71 1.31 6.73
N TRP A 103 16.06 2.58 6.51
CA TRP A 103 15.56 3.37 5.39
C TRP A 103 16.67 3.53 4.35
N ARG A 104 16.44 2.98 3.15
CA ARG A 104 17.43 2.90 2.06
C ARG A 104 16.93 3.56 0.79
N ALA A 105 15.95 4.46 0.90
CA ALA A 105 15.53 5.29 -0.22
C ALA A 105 16.45 6.53 -0.33
N PRO A 106 16.85 6.95 -1.54
CA PRO A 106 17.60 8.19 -1.72
C PRO A 106 16.73 9.39 -1.32
N ARG A 107 17.36 10.45 -0.80
CA ARG A 107 16.70 11.72 -0.49
C ARG A 107 16.50 12.54 -1.78
N ILE A 108 15.29 12.51 -2.32
CA ILE A 108 14.92 13.14 -3.58
C ILE A 108 13.50 13.72 -3.49
N LEU A 109 13.16 14.63 -4.40
CA LEU A 109 11.78 15.03 -4.63
C LEU A 109 11.06 13.96 -5.45
N MET A 110 9.94 13.47 -4.94
CA MET A 110 9.15 12.43 -5.57
C MET A 110 7.68 12.86 -5.66
N PRO A 111 6.92 12.46 -6.70
CA PRO A 111 5.50 12.78 -6.80
C PRO A 111 4.73 12.42 -5.52
N LYS A 112 3.87 13.32 -5.04
CA LYS A 112 3.21 13.17 -3.73
C LYS A 112 2.49 11.85 -3.53
N ASN A 113 1.86 11.31 -4.59
CA ASN A 113 1.09 10.07 -4.49
C ASN A 113 2.02 8.84 -4.42
N LYS A 114 3.26 8.91 -4.94
CA LYS A 114 4.26 7.86 -4.73
C LYS A 114 4.79 7.87 -3.31
N VAL A 115 5.06 9.05 -2.74
CA VAL A 115 5.39 9.15 -1.31
C VAL A 115 4.25 8.63 -0.45
N LYS A 116 3.01 8.99 -0.78
CA LYS A 116 1.81 8.47 -0.14
C LYS A 116 1.72 6.94 -0.19
N LEU A 117 2.05 6.34 -1.34
CA LEU A 117 2.11 4.89 -1.49
C LEU A 117 3.16 4.29 -0.56
N ILE A 118 4.40 4.79 -0.55
CA ILE A 118 5.48 4.30 0.33
C ILE A 118 5.05 4.29 1.80
N LEU A 119 4.48 5.41 2.28
CA LEU A 119 4.01 5.51 3.66
C LEU A 119 2.91 4.48 3.98
N ASN A 120 1.96 4.30 3.07
CA ASN A 120 0.90 3.31 3.26
C ASN A 120 1.40 1.86 3.21
N LEU A 121 2.40 1.55 2.38
CA LEU A 121 3.07 0.26 2.38
C LEU A 121 3.80 0.01 3.71
N CYS A 122 4.38 1.04 4.33
CA CYS A 122 4.98 0.93 5.67
C CYS A 122 3.94 0.54 6.73
N LEU A 123 2.71 1.08 6.66
CA LEU A 123 1.62 0.67 7.57
C LEU A 123 1.25 -0.81 7.39
N ILE A 124 1.17 -1.27 6.14
CA ILE A 124 0.90 -2.70 5.84
C ILE A 124 2.03 -3.55 6.40
N ALA A 125 3.29 -3.17 6.16
CA ALA A 125 4.48 -3.85 6.65
C ALA A 125 4.46 -4.00 8.18
N ALA A 126 4.16 -2.92 8.91
CA ALA A 126 4.02 -2.94 10.35
C ALA A 126 2.94 -3.93 10.82
N GLY A 127 1.82 -4.02 10.11
CA GLY A 127 0.74 -4.99 10.37
C GLY A 127 1.17 -6.45 10.20
N THR A 128 2.23 -6.71 9.43
CA THR A 128 2.75 -8.08 9.22
C THR A 128 3.67 -8.58 10.33
N ILE A 129 4.20 -7.67 11.17
CA ILE A 129 5.12 -7.97 12.28
C ILE A 129 4.53 -7.51 13.62
N PRO A 130 3.43 -8.13 14.11
CA PRO A 130 2.69 -7.64 15.27
C PRO A 130 3.49 -7.65 16.60
N ARG A 131 4.58 -8.42 16.66
CA ARG A 131 5.51 -8.43 17.81
C ARG A 131 6.75 -7.56 17.61
N GLY A 132 6.79 -6.79 16.52
CA GLY A 132 7.94 -6.01 16.10
C GLY A 132 9.02 -6.81 15.38
N GLY A 133 10.15 -6.15 15.14
CA GLY A 133 11.29 -6.66 14.40
C GLY A 133 11.98 -5.55 13.60
N THR A 134 12.35 -5.82 12.36
CA THR A 134 13.00 -4.85 11.47
C THR A 134 12.15 -4.62 10.21
N MET A 135 12.09 -3.38 9.77
CA MET A 135 11.48 -2.98 8.51
C MET A 135 12.54 -2.29 7.65
N SER A 136 12.91 -2.89 6.53
CA SER A 136 13.79 -2.28 5.53
C SER A 136 12.96 -1.72 4.40
N VAL A 137 13.16 -0.44 4.05
CA VAL A 137 12.46 0.27 2.97
C VAL A 137 13.46 0.61 1.89
N ASP A 138 13.32 -0.02 0.74
CA ASP A 138 14.17 0.16 -0.44
C ASP A 138 13.35 0.81 -1.56
N VAL A 139 13.94 1.81 -2.22
CA VAL A 139 13.34 2.46 -3.40
C VAL A 139 14.40 2.47 -4.50
N GLU A 140 14.08 1.79 -5.60
CA GLU A 140 14.98 1.61 -6.74
C GLU A 140 14.39 2.26 -8.00
N GLY A 141 15.24 2.79 -8.87
CA GLY A 141 14.83 3.51 -10.08
C GLY A 141 14.59 5.00 -9.84
N GLN A 142 14.00 5.68 -10.84
CA GLN A 142 13.76 7.13 -10.81
C GLN A 142 12.36 7.48 -11.32
N GLY A 143 11.82 8.59 -10.84
CA GLY A 143 10.53 9.13 -11.31
C GLY A 143 9.36 8.15 -11.20
N ASP A 144 8.58 8.06 -12.28
CA ASP A 144 7.37 7.26 -12.34
C ASP A 144 7.64 5.75 -12.45
N GLU A 145 8.86 5.34 -12.77
CA GLU A 145 9.28 3.94 -12.81
C GLU A 145 9.86 3.44 -11.49
N ALA A 146 10.08 4.34 -10.52
CA ALA A 146 10.64 3.95 -9.23
C ALA A 146 9.80 2.86 -8.54
N ALA A 147 10.42 1.71 -8.31
CA ALA A 147 9.86 0.57 -7.60
C ALA A 147 10.15 0.67 -6.10
N VAL A 148 9.25 0.15 -5.30
CA VAL A 148 9.36 0.14 -3.83
C VAL A 148 9.38 -1.31 -3.38
N ARG A 149 10.33 -1.66 -2.52
CA ARG A 149 10.38 -2.95 -1.82
C ARG A 149 10.49 -2.68 -0.32
N ILE A 150 9.61 -3.32 0.46
CA ILE A 150 9.66 -3.29 1.92
C ILE A 150 9.80 -4.72 2.42
N LEU A 151 10.81 -4.96 3.23
CA LEU A 151 11.07 -6.23 3.88
C LEU A 151 10.83 -6.11 5.38
N ALA A 152 9.79 -6.79 5.87
CA ALA A 152 9.45 -6.86 7.28
C ALA A 152 9.88 -8.21 7.86
N LYS A 153 10.79 -8.19 8.83
CA LYS A 153 11.27 -9.38 9.55
C LYS A 153 10.87 -9.27 11.01
N GLY A 154 10.36 -10.34 11.59
CA GLY A 154 9.92 -10.33 12.99
C GLY A 154 9.41 -11.68 13.46
N ASN A 155 9.34 -11.84 14.78
CA ASN A 155 8.75 -13.04 15.36
C ASN A 155 7.26 -13.10 15.03
N TYR A 156 6.79 -14.23 14.52
CA TYR A 156 5.42 -14.43 14.05
C TYR A 156 5.02 -13.48 12.90
N ALA A 157 5.98 -13.15 12.03
CA ALA A 157 5.67 -12.42 10.81
C ALA A 157 4.68 -13.21 9.95
N ARG A 158 3.62 -12.56 9.46
CA ARG A 158 2.58 -13.20 8.65
C ARG A 158 1.88 -12.20 7.75
N VAL A 159 1.41 -12.68 6.61
CA VAL A 159 0.52 -11.92 5.73
C VAL A 159 -0.90 -11.95 6.31
N PRO A 160 -1.53 -10.79 6.59
CA PRO A 160 -2.94 -10.76 7.00
C PRO A 160 -3.86 -11.35 5.93
N ALA A 161 -4.88 -12.10 6.34
CA ALA A 161 -5.87 -12.65 5.42
C ALA A 161 -6.61 -11.54 4.67
N GLY A 162 -6.93 -11.76 3.39
CA GLY A 162 -7.65 -10.80 2.54
C GLY A 162 -6.86 -9.56 2.11
N ILE A 163 -5.60 -9.37 2.54
CA ILE A 163 -4.82 -8.17 2.22
C ILE A 163 -4.60 -7.99 0.71
N ALA A 164 -4.32 -9.08 0.00
CA ALA A 164 -4.10 -9.06 -1.45
C ALA A 164 -5.37 -8.64 -2.20
N ALA A 165 -6.53 -9.18 -1.78
CA ALA A 165 -7.84 -8.83 -2.32
C ALA A 165 -8.17 -7.35 -2.08
N LEU A 166 -7.86 -6.82 -0.88
CA LEU A 166 -8.05 -5.40 -0.56
C LEU A 166 -7.17 -4.48 -1.43
N LEU A 167 -5.88 -4.82 -1.57
CA LEU A 167 -4.95 -4.08 -2.43
C LEU A 167 -5.38 -4.12 -3.91
N ALA A 168 -5.89 -5.26 -4.38
CA ALA A 168 -6.44 -5.40 -5.72
C ALA A 168 -7.77 -4.64 -5.92
N GLY A 169 -8.43 -4.19 -4.83
CA GLY A 169 -9.74 -3.56 -4.88
C GLY A 169 -10.90 -4.56 -5.05
N THR A 170 -10.69 -5.83 -4.72
CA THR A 170 -11.67 -6.92 -4.87
C THR A 170 -11.89 -7.64 -3.54
N PRO A 171 -12.36 -6.96 -2.47
CA PRO A 171 -12.53 -7.58 -1.15
C PRO A 171 -13.50 -8.76 -1.19
N GLU A 172 -13.21 -9.81 -0.42
CA GLU A 172 -13.91 -11.11 -0.46
C GLU A 172 -15.42 -11.01 -0.18
N HIS A 173 -15.85 -10.04 0.63
CA HIS A 173 -17.25 -9.82 0.99
C HIS A 173 -17.89 -8.60 0.32
N GLY A 174 -17.18 -7.98 -0.60
CA GLY A 174 -17.67 -6.80 -1.31
C GLY A 174 -17.80 -5.52 -0.47
N ASN A 175 -17.40 -5.55 0.80
CA ASN A 175 -17.44 -4.40 1.70
C ASN A 175 -16.03 -3.99 2.15
N VAL A 176 -15.92 -2.72 2.56
CA VAL A 176 -14.70 -2.15 3.15
C VAL A 176 -15.11 -1.46 4.44
N ASP A 177 -14.62 -1.96 5.56
CA ASP A 177 -14.84 -1.37 6.88
C ASP A 177 -13.67 -0.48 7.33
N ALA A 178 -13.73 0.03 8.56
CA ALA A 178 -12.69 0.91 9.12
C ALA A 178 -11.32 0.24 9.29
N HIS A 179 -11.24 -1.09 9.31
CA HIS A 179 -9.97 -1.82 9.36
C HIS A 179 -9.43 -2.10 7.95
N ALA A 180 -10.32 -2.45 7.03
CA ALA A 180 -10.03 -2.76 5.63
C ALA A 180 -9.73 -1.52 4.78
N ILE A 181 -10.14 -0.32 5.22
CA ILE A 181 -9.96 0.91 4.44
C ILE A 181 -8.50 1.25 4.17
N GLN A 182 -7.58 1.00 5.10
CA GLN A 182 -6.17 1.35 4.94
C GLN A 182 -5.51 0.57 3.78
N PRO A 183 -5.57 -0.78 3.74
CA PRO A 183 -5.03 -1.51 2.60
C PRO A 183 -5.82 -1.29 1.30
N PHE A 184 -7.14 -1.12 1.36
CA PHE A 184 -7.93 -0.78 0.18
C PHE A 184 -7.50 0.56 -0.43
N PHE A 185 -7.35 1.59 0.40
CA PHE A 185 -6.83 2.90 0.00
C PHE A 185 -5.41 2.81 -0.56
N THR A 186 -4.56 1.97 0.02
CA THR A 186 -3.21 1.71 -0.51
C THR A 186 -3.28 1.19 -1.95
N GLY A 187 -4.22 0.27 -2.23
CA GLY A 187 -4.49 -0.22 -3.57
C GLY A 187 -4.98 0.85 -4.54
N LEU A 188 -5.88 1.74 -4.09
CA LEU A 188 -6.34 2.88 -4.88
C LEU A 188 -5.18 3.82 -5.24
N VAL A 189 -4.34 4.18 -4.27
CA VAL A 189 -3.17 5.03 -4.50
C VAL A 189 -2.20 4.36 -5.46
N ALA A 190 -1.96 3.05 -5.33
CA ALA A 190 -1.09 2.31 -6.24
C ALA A 190 -1.57 2.40 -7.69
N ARG A 191 -2.86 2.14 -7.94
CA ARG A 191 -3.45 2.26 -9.29
C ARG A 191 -3.37 3.67 -9.85
N GLU A 192 -3.64 4.68 -9.02
CA GLU A 192 -3.54 6.10 -9.40
C GLU A 192 -2.12 6.47 -9.87
N VAL A 193 -1.07 5.84 -9.32
CA VAL A 193 0.31 6.08 -9.74
C VAL A 193 0.86 5.02 -10.70
N GLY A 194 -0.01 4.20 -11.30
CA GLY A 194 0.40 3.19 -12.29
C GLY A 194 1.23 2.03 -11.71
N MET A 195 1.02 1.69 -10.44
CA MET A 195 1.76 0.64 -9.73
C MET A 195 0.85 -0.55 -9.36
N VAL A 196 1.42 -1.75 -9.36
CA VAL A 196 0.81 -2.95 -8.78
C VAL A 196 1.53 -3.32 -7.49
N VAL A 197 0.75 -3.64 -6.46
CA VAL A 197 1.26 -4.03 -5.14
C VAL A 197 1.09 -5.53 -4.92
N ALA A 198 2.14 -6.19 -4.45
CA ALA A 198 2.12 -7.58 -4.02
C ALA A 198 2.64 -7.71 -2.59
N VAL A 199 2.03 -8.62 -1.81
CA VAL A 199 2.47 -8.97 -0.46
C VAL A 199 2.66 -10.48 -0.40
N ARG A 200 3.84 -10.93 0.02
CA ARG A 200 4.18 -12.37 0.03
C ARG A 200 5.07 -12.73 1.20
N SER A 201 4.98 -13.99 1.63
CA SER A 201 5.91 -14.56 2.60
C SER A 201 7.11 -15.13 1.84
N GLU A 202 8.31 -14.70 2.23
CA GLU A 202 9.59 -15.25 1.79
C GLU A 202 10.33 -15.88 3.00
N PRO A 203 11.35 -16.74 2.81
CA PRO A 203 12.08 -17.37 3.92
C PRO A 203 12.66 -16.38 4.93
N GLU A 204 12.98 -15.18 4.46
CA GLU A 204 13.61 -14.14 5.26
C GLU A 204 12.64 -13.14 5.90
N GLY A 205 11.34 -13.21 5.59
CA GLY A 205 10.32 -12.34 6.17
C GLY A 205 9.14 -12.10 5.22
N ILE A 206 8.34 -11.07 5.52
CA ILE A 206 7.26 -10.64 4.63
C ILE A 206 7.78 -9.55 3.71
N VAL A 207 7.55 -9.74 2.42
CA VAL A 207 7.94 -8.81 1.38
C VAL A 207 6.71 -8.15 0.80
N ILE A 208 6.76 -6.82 0.76
CA ILE A 208 5.76 -5.98 0.13
C ILE A 208 6.47 -5.23 -1.00
N GLU A 209 5.94 -5.33 -2.21
CA GLU A 209 6.52 -4.65 -3.36
C GLU A 209 5.46 -3.86 -4.10
N ALA A 210 5.82 -2.67 -4.54
CA ALA A 210 5.09 -1.92 -5.55
C ALA A 210 5.99 -1.77 -6.77
N ARG A 211 5.51 -2.22 -7.93
CA ARG A 211 6.23 -2.14 -9.20
C ARG A 211 5.35 -1.45 -10.26
N PRO A 212 5.95 -0.75 -11.24
CA PRO A 212 5.19 -0.18 -12.34
C PRO A 212 4.41 -1.26 -13.07
N VAL A 213 3.20 -0.94 -13.49
CA VAL A 213 2.49 -1.73 -14.49
C VAL A 213 3.26 -1.57 -15.78
N VAL A 214 4.02 -2.60 -16.17
CA VAL A 214 4.63 -2.62 -17.50
C VAL A 214 3.47 -2.62 -18.49
N ALA A 215 3.29 -1.52 -19.22
CA ALA A 215 2.42 -1.51 -20.37
C ALA A 215 3.02 -2.50 -21.37
N GLU A 216 2.33 -3.62 -21.62
CA GLU A 216 2.66 -4.47 -22.75
C GLU A 216 2.46 -3.61 -24.01
N ALA A 217 3.57 -3.09 -24.54
CA ALA A 217 3.56 -2.31 -25.76
C ALA A 217 2.93 -3.18 -26.85
N ALA A 218 1.89 -2.67 -27.48
CA ALA A 218 1.19 -3.30 -28.59
C ALA A 218 2.19 -3.75 -29.66
N VAL A 219 2.41 -5.06 -29.77
CA VAL A 219 2.95 -5.68 -30.98
C VAL A 219 1.75 -6.22 -31.76
N ALA A 220 1.08 -5.31 -32.45
CA ALA A 220 0.32 -5.59 -33.66
C ALA A 220 0.94 -4.62 -34.68
N GLY A 221 1.70 -5.03 -35.69
CA GLY A 221 1.51 -6.19 -36.56
C GLY A 221 1.54 -5.60 -37.97
N GLU A 222 2.74 -5.36 -38.50
CA GLU A 222 2.95 -5.27 -39.95
C GLU A 222 3.56 -6.59 -40.38
N ASP A 223 2.69 -7.59 -40.55
CA ASP A 223 2.99 -8.78 -41.34
C ASP A 223 2.52 -8.51 -42.78
N THR A 224 3.47 -8.32 -43.68
CA THR A 224 3.29 -8.62 -45.11
C THR A 224 4.40 -9.57 -45.53
N LEU A 225 4.02 -10.84 -45.61
CA LEU A 225 4.38 -11.89 -46.58
C LEU A 225 5.63 -11.64 -47.45
N ASP A 226 6.59 -12.58 -47.43
CA ASP A 226 6.78 -13.48 -48.58
C ASP A 226 7.53 -14.77 -48.20
N ASP A 227 7.16 -15.84 -48.90
CA ASP A 227 7.58 -17.24 -48.78
C ASP A 227 9.09 -17.48 -49.04
N ALA A 228 9.66 -18.51 -48.40
CA ALA A 228 10.07 -19.76 -49.06
C ALA A 228 11.10 -20.60 -48.27
N ALA A 229 10.72 -21.87 -48.07
CA ALA A 229 11.53 -23.08 -48.17
C ALA A 229 12.69 -23.38 -47.18
N GLY A 230 12.63 -24.57 -46.55
CA GLY A 230 13.84 -25.40 -46.36
C GLY A 230 13.96 -26.21 -45.06
N THR A 231 13.42 -27.42 -45.05
CA THR A 231 14.03 -28.69 -44.55
C THR A 231 14.75 -28.78 -43.18
N ALA A 232 14.13 -29.56 -42.28
CA ALA A 232 14.63 -30.77 -41.57
C ALA A 232 15.62 -30.71 -40.38
N LEU A 233 15.28 -31.57 -39.38
CA LEU A 233 16.05 -32.11 -38.23
C LEU A 233 16.19 -31.13 -37.04
N ASP A 234 15.83 -31.46 -35.79
CA ASP A 234 16.28 -32.60 -34.98
C ASP A 234 15.34 -32.86 -33.78
N HIS A 235 15.46 -34.05 -33.19
CA HIS A 235 14.63 -34.63 -32.13
C HIS A 235 15.05 -34.17 -30.72
N ALA A 236 14.04 -34.06 -29.84
CA ALA A 236 14.08 -34.35 -28.40
C ALA A 236 14.85 -33.44 -27.42
N ALA A 237 14.13 -32.49 -26.81
CA ALA A 237 14.15 -32.20 -25.36
C ALA A 237 13.11 -31.10 -25.04
N GLY A 238 12.09 -31.36 -24.21
CA GLY A 238 11.19 -30.26 -23.80
C GLY A 238 9.87 -30.57 -23.09
N THR A 239 9.61 -31.78 -22.58
CA THR A 239 8.30 -32.11 -21.98
C THR A 239 8.11 -31.71 -20.51
N ALA A 240 8.58 -30.53 -20.10
CA ALA A 240 8.29 -30.00 -18.76
C ALA A 240 8.04 -28.47 -18.71
N LEU A 241 8.00 -27.79 -19.86
CA LEU A 241 7.71 -26.36 -19.96
C LEU A 241 6.35 -26.06 -20.63
N ASP A 242 5.77 -27.02 -21.35
CA ASP A 242 4.49 -26.84 -22.06
C ASP A 242 3.25 -26.88 -21.14
N ASP A 243 3.29 -27.61 -20.03
CA ASP A 243 2.11 -27.70 -19.13
C ASP A 243 1.88 -26.40 -18.34
N ALA A 244 2.92 -25.59 -18.10
CA ALA A 244 2.81 -24.29 -17.46
C ALA A 244 2.36 -23.19 -18.44
N ALA A 245 2.76 -23.29 -19.71
CA ALA A 245 2.33 -22.37 -20.76
C ALA A 245 0.86 -22.59 -21.14
N GLY A 246 0.40 -23.85 -21.18
CA GLY A 246 -0.99 -24.19 -21.46
C GLY A 246 -1.97 -23.64 -20.41
N ALA A 247 -1.62 -23.73 -19.11
CA ALA A 247 -2.47 -23.21 -18.04
C ALA A 247 -2.56 -21.68 -18.00
N ALA A 248 -1.52 -20.98 -18.44
CA ALA A 248 -1.48 -19.52 -18.50
C ALA A 248 -2.30 -18.96 -19.69
N LEU A 249 -2.28 -19.67 -20.82
CA LEU A 249 -3.09 -19.31 -22.00
C LEU A 249 -4.59 -19.48 -21.74
N ASP A 250 -4.99 -20.52 -21.01
CA ASP A 250 -6.40 -20.82 -20.73
C ASP A 250 -7.05 -19.79 -19.79
N LEU A 251 -6.28 -19.24 -18.83
CA LEU A 251 -6.74 -18.16 -17.95
C LEU A 251 -6.89 -16.82 -18.71
N ALA A 252 -6.01 -16.55 -19.68
CA ALA A 252 -6.06 -15.34 -20.49
C ALA A 252 -7.25 -15.36 -21.47
N ASP A 253 -7.63 -16.52 -21.99
CA ASP A 253 -8.78 -16.65 -22.90
C ASP A 253 -10.13 -16.57 -22.17
N GLN A 254 -10.21 -17.09 -20.94
CA GLN A 254 -11.37 -16.91 -20.05
C GLN A 254 -11.61 -15.44 -19.66
N MET A 255 -10.55 -14.62 -19.61
CA MET A 255 -10.68 -13.18 -19.34
C MET A 255 -11.09 -12.36 -20.59
N ARG A 256 -10.76 -12.82 -21.81
CA ARG A 256 -11.19 -12.15 -23.06
C ARG A 256 -12.68 -12.31 -23.34
N THR A 257 -13.26 -13.47 -23.02
CA THR A 257 -14.69 -13.72 -23.26
C THR A 257 -15.60 -12.89 -22.36
N ALA A 258 -15.13 -12.45 -21.19
CA ALA A 258 -15.88 -11.59 -20.28
C ALA A 258 -15.96 -10.12 -20.73
N ALA A 259 -14.95 -9.63 -21.46
CA ALA A 259 -14.84 -8.23 -21.89
C ALA A 259 -15.68 -7.88 -23.14
N ALA A 260 -16.20 -8.88 -23.86
CA ALA A 260 -16.95 -8.69 -25.11
C ALA A 260 -18.47 -8.51 -24.94
N SER A 261 -19.00 -8.47 -23.71
CA SER A 261 -20.45 -8.51 -23.45
C SER A 261 -21.11 -7.17 -23.07
N ASP A 262 -20.38 -6.06 -23.01
CA ASP A 262 -20.95 -4.77 -22.58
C ASP A 262 -20.73 -3.65 -23.61
N ALA A 263 -21.61 -3.60 -24.60
CA ALA A 263 -21.75 -2.46 -25.51
C ALA A 263 -22.97 -1.63 -25.10
N PRO A 264 -22.84 -0.35 -24.73
CA PRO A 264 -23.98 0.47 -24.35
C PRO A 264 -24.75 0.94 -25.58
N LEU A 265 -26.02 0.56 -25.67
CA LEU A 265 -26.98 1.11 -26.62
C LEU A 265 -27.28 2.57 -26.26
N SER A 266 -26.79 3.49 -27.07
CA SER A 266 -27.24 4.88 -27.13
C SER A 266 -28.70 4.96 -27.60
N ARG A 267 -29.61 5.57 -26.83
CA ARG A 267 -30.79 6.28 -27.37
C ARG A 267 -31.18 7.50 -26.53
N PHE A 268 -31.14 8.65 -27.21
CA PHE A 268 -31.93 9.87 -27.01
C PHE A 268 -33.39 9.59 -26.56
N ASN A 269 -33.98 10.42 -25.69
CA ASN A 269 -34.72 11.62 -26.13
C ASN A 269 -35.29 12.49 -24.98
N ALA A 270 -35.47 13.76 -25.34
CA ALA A 270 -36.09 14.90 -24.66
C ALA A 270 -37.33 14.66 -23.76
N ALA A 271 -37.37 15.35 -22.61
CA ALA A 271 -38.31 16.43 -22.26
C ALA A 271 -37.95 17.00 -20.87
#